data_AF-A0A2S7R3U6-F1
#
_entry.id   AF-A0A2S7R3U6-F1
#
_cell.length_a   1.000
_cell.length_b   1.000
_cell.length_c   1.000
_cell.angle_alpha   90.00
_cell.angle_beta   90.00
_cell.angle_gamma   90.00
#
_symmetry.space_group_name_H-M   'P 1'
#
loop_
_entity.id
_entity.type
_entity.pdbx_description
1 polymer ?
#
loop_
_entity_poly.entity_id
_entity_poly.type
_entity_poly.pdbx_seq_one_letter_code
_entity_poly.pdbx_strand_id
1 'polypeptide(L)'
;MELLKNIAAWCQELGIKFKINTVVCRLNWDEDTTHLITKLRPFRWKVFQCLIVTGENDNEQQKRDARSLVISDRQWKAFCNRHRRLECFMLENNEMVKGSHLILEEGIRFGQR
;
A
#
# COMPACT_ATOMS: atom_id res chain seq x y z
N MET A 1 -15.78 3.93 5.72
CA MET A 1 -15.59 2.77 6.62
C MET A 1 -16.57 1.63 6.37
N GLU A 2 -17.86 1.91 6.17
CA GLU A 2 -18.88 0.85 6.04
C GLU A 2 -18.69 -0.05 4.81
N LEU A 3 -18.39 0.55 3.65
CA LEU A 3 -18.10 -0.20 2.43
C LEU A 3 -16.97 -1.23 2.60
N LEU A 4 -15.89 -0.87 3.30
CA LEU A 4 -14.74 -1.76 3.48
C LEU A 4 -15.08 -2.98 4.35
N LYS A 5 -15.95 -2.80 5.36
CA LYS A 5 -16.47 -3.90 6.16
C LYS A 5 -17.38 -4.82 5.32
N ASN A 6 -18.25 -4.23 4.52
CA ASN A 6 -19.16 -4.98 3.65
C ASN A 6 -18.36 -5.82 2.64
N ILE A 7 -17.33 -5.25 2.01
CA ILE A 7 -16.45 -6.00 1.10
C ILE A 7 -15.76 -7.15 1.84
N ALA A 8 -15.21 -6.92 3.03
CA ALA A 8 -14.58 -7.97 3.82
C ALA A 8 -15.57 -9.11 4.16
N ALA A 9 -16.80 -8.75 4.54
CA ALA A 9 -17.86 -9.71 4.83
C ALA A 9 -18.25 -10.53 3.58
N TRP A 10 -18.49 -9.88 2.45
CA TRP A 10 -18.80 -10.57 1.19
C TRP A 10 -17.66 -11.48 0.73
N CYS A 11 -16.41 -11.05 0.87
CA CYS A 11 -15.26 -11.90 0.58
C CYS A 11 -15.27 -13.16 1.46
N GLN A 12 -15.58 -13.03 2.75
CA GLN A 12 -15.70 -14.18 3.64
C GLN A 12 -16.84 -15.12 3.23
N GLU A 13 -18.03 -14.58 2.96
CA GLU A 13 -19.21 -15.34 2.54
C GLU A 13 -18.98 -16.11 1.23
N LEU A 14 -18.25 -15.52 0.29
CA LEU A 14 -17.97 -16.08 -1.03
C LEU A 14 -16.67 -16.91 -1.08
N GLY A 15 -15.96 -17.07 0.04
CA GLY A 15 -14.68 -17.80 0.07
C GLY A 15 -13.53 -17.11 -0.67
N ILE A 16 -13.61 -15.79 -0.88
CA ILE A 16 -12.60 -14.98 -1.56
C ILE A 16 -11.58 -14.45 -0.54
N LYS A 17 -10.29 -14.55 -0.86
CA LYS A 17 -9.23 -13.99 0.00
C LYS A 17 -9.24 -12.47 -0.05
N PHE A 18 -9.61 -11.84 1.06
CA PHE A 18 -9.59 -10.38 1.21
C PHE A 18 -8.17 -9.86 1.49
N LYS A 19 -7.75 -8.82 0.76
CA LYS A 19 -6.41 -8.22 0.87
C LYS A 19 -6.51 -6.69 0.97
N ILE A 20 -5.66 -6.10 1.80
CA ILE A 20 -5.49 -4.64 1.88
C ILE A 20 -4.11 -4.26 1.35
N ASN A 21 -4.05 -3.17 0.59
CA ASN A 21 -2.80 -2.50 0.21
C ASN A 21 -2.84 -1.09 0.81
N THR A 22 -1.74 -0.64 1.42
CA THR A 22 -1.62 0.71 1.96
C THR A 22 -0.34 1.35 1.47
N VAL A 23 -0.43 2.54 0.90
CA VAL A 23 0.72 3.42 0.66
C VAL A 23 0.87 4.34 1.86
N VAL A 24 2.01 4.26 2.54
CA VAL A 24 2.35 5.09 3.69
C VAL A 24 3.06 6.34 3.20
N CYS A 25 2.49 7.49 3.54
CA CYS A 25 2.89 8.80 3.07
C CYS A 25 2.86 9.81 4.22
N ARG A 26 3.20 11.07 3.93
CA ARG A 26 3.30 12.15 4.92
C ARG A 26 2.02 12.34 5.74
N LEU A 27 0.87 11.98 5.18
CA LEU A 27 -0.43 12.18 5.81
C LEU A 27 -0.81 11.08 6.81
N ASN A 28 -0.27 9.86 6.68
CA ASN A 28 -0.74 8.70 7.44
C ASN A 28 0.38 7.90 8.16
N TRP A 29 1.66 8.29 8.04
CA TRP A 29 2.76 7.54 8.66
C TRP A 29 2.67 7.44 10.20
N ASP A 30 1.99 8.39 10.84
CA ASP A 30 1.81 8.39 12.30
C ASP A 30 0.49 7.75 12.75
N GLU A 31 -0.36 7.31 11.82
CA GLU A 31 -1.60 6.63 12.17
C GLU A 31 -1.32 5.25 12.79
N ASP A 32 -2.17 4.88 13.76
CA ASP A 32 -2.31 3.51 14.23
C ASP A 32 -3.57 2.90 13.62
N THR A 33 -3.37 1.96 12.71
CA THR A 33 -4.44 1.25 12.00
C THR A 33 -4.66 -0.16 12.53
N THR A 34 -4.00 -0.53 13.64
CA THR A 34 -4.03 -1.87 14.22
C THR A 34 -5.44 -2.34 14.50
N HIS A 35 -6.27 -1.49 15.13
CA HIS A 35 -7.65 -1.84 15.45
C HIS A 35 -8.46 -2.14 14.18
N LEU A 36 -8.28 -1.34 13.13
CA LEU A 36 -9.01 -1.51 11.88
C LEU A 36 -8.59 -2.79 11.15
N ILE A 37 -7.29 -3.02 10.99
CA ILE A 37 -6.77 -4.21 10.30
C ILE A 37 -7.17 -5.48 11.05
N THR A 38 -7.12 -5.47 12.38
CA THR A 38 -7.56 -6.59 13.22
C THR A 38 -9.04 -6.89 13.01
N LYS A 39 -9.89 -5.84 12.93
CA LYS A 39 -11.32 -5.99 12.69
C LYS A 39 -11.64 -6.56 11.31
N LEU A 40 -10.89 -6.14 10.29
CA LEU A 40 -11.12 -6.55 8.90
C LEU A 40 -10.53 -7.93 8.56
N ARG A 41 -9.59 -8.42 9.38
CA ARG A 41 -8.94 -9.74 9.23
C ARG A 41 -8.51 -10.08 7.79
N PRO A 42 -7.80 -9.18 7.08
CA PRO A 42 -7.36 -9.49 5.73
C PRO A 42 -6.40 -10.69 5.73
N PHE A 43 -6.50 -11.52 4.70
CA PHE A 43 -5.53 -12.60 4.46
C PHE A 43 -4.10 -12.05 4.31
N ARG A 44 -3.97 -10.85 3.72
CA ARG A 44 -2.69 -10.15 3.61
C ARG A 44 -2.91 -8.64 3.67
N TRP A 45 -2.03 -7.95 4.38
CA TRP A 45 -1.92 -6.49 4.36
C TRP A 45 -0.54 -6.12 3.82
N LYS A 46 -0.51 -5.66 2.56
CA LYS A 46 0.73 -5.17 1.94
C LYS A 46 0.89 -3.68 2.22
N VAL A 47 2.05 -3.32 2.75
CA VAL A 47 2.37 -1.93 3.06
C VAL A 47 3.53 -1.48 2.21
N PHE A 48 3.33 -0.35 1.54
CA PHE A 48 4.28 0.28 0.62
C PHE A 48 4.69 1.64 1.18
N GLN A 49 5.97 1.98 1.05
CA GLN A 49 6.42 3.35 1.29
C GLN A 49 6.11 4.19 0.06
N CYS A 50 5.57 5.40 0.24
CA CYS A 50 5.37 6.34 -0.87
C CYS A 50 6.70 6.54 -1.63
N LEU A 51 6.64 6.39 -2.96
CA LEU A 51 7.78 6.38 -3.85
C LEU A 51 7.56 7.36 -5.00
N ILE A 52 8.63 8.07 -5.36
CA ILE A 52 8.70 8.84 -6.59
C ILE A 52 9.15 7.94 -7.74
N VAL A 53 8.38 7.96 -8.81
CA VAL A 53 8.61 7.28 -10.08
C VAL A 53 8.74 8.37 -11.13
N THR A 54 9.93 8.44 -11.74
CA THR A 54 10.26 9.46 -12.73
C THR A 54 9.29 9.41 -13.91
N GLY A 55 8.74 10.56 -14.29
CA GLY A 55 7.77 10.67 -15.39
C GLY A 55 6.32 10.36 -15.00
N GLU A 56 6.07 9.76 -13.84
CA GLU A 56 4.73 9.38 -13.38
C GLU A 56 4.16 10.33 -12.31
N ASN A 57 4.97 10.66 -11.30
CA ASN A 57 4.52 11.39 -10.11
C ASN A 57 5.57 12.35 -9.51
N ASP A 58 6.51 12.81 -10.33
CA ASP A 58 7.70 13.57 -9.92
C ASP A 58 7.68 15.05 -10.35
N ASN A 59 6.58 15.53 -10.94
CA ASN A 59 6.50 16.88 -11.49
C ASN A 59 5.29 17.66 -10.95
N GLU A 60 5.55 18.90 -10.50
CA GLU A 60 4.60 19.90 -9.98
C GLU A 60 3.42 20.20 -10.92
N GLN A 61 3.65 20.09 -12.24
CA GLN A 61 2.64 20.31 -13.27
C GLN A 61 1.74 19.08 -13.48
N GLN A 62 2.16 17.91 -12.98
CA GLN A 62 1.35 16.70 -13.06
C GLN A 62 0.32 16.67 -11.93
N LYS A 63 -0.88 16.18 -12.25
CA LYS A 63 -1.96 15.97 -11.27
C LYS A 63 -1.59 15.00 -10.13
N ARG A 64 -0.48 14.26 -10.28
CA ARG A 64 -0.06 13.17 -9.39
C ARG A 64 1.22 13.48 -8.63
N ASP A 65 1.67 14.73 -8.54
CA ASP A 65 2.90 15.09 -7.81
C ASP A 65 2.91 14.52 -6.37
N ALA A 66 3.78 13.55 -6.14
CA ALA A 66 3.89 12.84 -4.87
C ALA A 66 5.05 13.36 -4.00
N ARG A 67 5.84 14.34 -4.46
CA ARG A 67 7.06 14.79 -3.77
C ARG A 67 6.77 15.32 -2.36
N SER A 68 5.63 15.99 -2.17
CA SER A 68 5.20 16.47 -0.86
C SER A 68 4.66 15.38 0.08
N LEU A 69 4.44 14.17 -0.44
CA LEU A 69 3.87 13.02 0.27
C LEU A 69 4.92 11.99 0.69
N VAL A 70 6.17 12.13 0.24
CA VAL A 70 7.28 11.24 0.64
C VAL A 70 7.56 11.37 2.13
N ILE A 71 7.97 10.26 2.75
CA ILE A 71 8.36 10.17 4.15
C ILE A 71 9.81 9.75 4.30
N SER A 72 10.43 10.20 5.38
CA SER A 72 11.77 9.75 5.75
C SER A 72 11.80 8.27 6.14
N ASP A 73 12.97 7.64 6.03
CA ASP A 73 13.18 6.26 6.50
C ASP A 73 12.85 6.09 7.98
N ARG A 74 13.05 7.13 8.80
CA ARG A 74 12.69 7.11 10.22
C ARG A 74 11.17 7.00 10.40
N GLN A 75 10.40 7.80 9.67
CA GLN A 75 8.93 7.76 9.71
C GLN A 75 8.41 6.42 9.18
N TRP A 76 9.01 5.91 8.09
CA TRP A 76 8.69 4.59 7.57
C TRP A 76 8.93 3.48 8.60
N LYS A 77 10.12 3.44 9.22
CA LYS A 77 10.46 2.48 10.28
C LYS A 77 9.52 2.61 11.47
N ALA A 78 9.11 3.82 11.84
CA ALA A 78 8.15 4.04 12.93
C ALA A 78 6.78 3.40 12.62
N PHE A 79 6.23 3.63 11.42
CA PHE A 79 5.00 2.97 10.97
C PHE A 79 5.12 1.45 10.98
N CYS A 80 6.23 0.92 10.45
CA CYS A 80 6.46 -0.53 10.39
C CYS A 80 6.54 -1.13 11.80
N ASN A 81 7.29 -0.51 12.71
CA ASN A 81 7.48 -1.00 14.07
C ASN A 81 6.18 -1.00 14.87
N ARG A 82 5.29 -0.02 14.64
CA ARG A 82 3.97 0.06 15.26
C ARG A 82 3.10 -1.16 14.92
N HIS A 83 3.14 -1.60 13.66
CA HIS A 83 2.22 -2.61 13.13
C HIS A 83 2.83 -4.02 12.96
N ARG A 84 4.14 -4.19 13.14
CA ARG A 84 4.87 -5.46 12.89
C ARG A 84 4.35 -6.70 13.62
N ARG A 85 3.53 -6.52 14.66
CA ARG A 85 2.96 -7.63 15.44
C ARG A 85 1.74 -8.26 14.79
N LEU A 86 1.16 -7.62 13.76
CA LEU A 86 0.04 -8.17 13.01
C LEU A 86 0.55 -9.25 12.05
N GLU A 87 0.04 -10.47 12.17
CA GLU A 87 0.48 -11.60 11.34
C GLU A 87 0.29 -11.38 9.83
N CYS A 88 -0.74 -10.62 9.45
CA CYS A 88 -1.03 -10.31 8.04
C CYS A 88 -0.14 -9.20 7.47
N PHE A 89 0.68 -8.53 8.28
CA PHE A 89 1.53 -7.41 7.89
C PHE A 89 2.71 -7.87 7.03
N MET A 90 2.72 -7.45 5.76
CA MET A 90 3.77 -7.77 4.80
C MET A 90 4.42 -6.49 4.27
N LEU A 91 5.72 -6.38 4.50
CA LEU A 91 6.53 -5.32 3.92
C LEU A 91 6.86 -5.67 2.47
N GLU A 92 6.52 -4.78 1.55
CA GLU A 92 7.13 -4.77 0.22
C GLU A 92 7.98 -3.51 0.10
N ASN A 93 9.30 -3.70 0.23
CA ASN A 93 10.27 -2.64 -0.02
C ASN A 93 10.20 -2.22 -1.50
N ASN A 94 10.32 -0.93 -1.77
CA ASN A 94 10.31 -0.34 -3.10
C ASN A 94 11.32 -0.98 -4.05
N GLU A 95 12.50 -1.37 -3.54
CA GLU A 95 13.52 -2.11 -4.32
C GLU A 95 13.03 -3.48 -4.79
N MET A 96 12.27 -4.21 -3.95
CA MET A 96 11.66 -5.47 -4.37
C MET A 96 10.58 -5.24 -5.42
N VAL A 97 9.81 -4.15 -5.32
CA VAL A 97 8.70 -3.85 -6.23
C VAL A 97 9.19 -3.39 -7.61
N LYS A 98 10.32 -2.68 -7.71
CA LYS A 98 10.88 -2.22 -9.00
C LYS A 98 11.38 -3.35 -9.89
N GLY A 99 11.98 -4.41 -9.32
CA GLY A 99 12.59 -5.50 -10.11
C GLY A 99 11.74 -6.76 -10.31
N SER A 100 10.60 -6.90 -9.62
CA SER A 100 9.85 -8.18 -9.57
C SER A 100 8.46 -8.14 -10.20
N HIS A 101 8.01 -7.00 -10.73
CA HIS A 101 6.66 -6.83 -11.27
C HIS A 101 6.70 -6.66 -12.79
N LEU A 102 6.06 -7.59 -13.50
CA LEU A 102 5.65 -7.39 -14.89
C LEU A 102 4.30 -6.71 -14.90
N ILE A 103 4.21 -5.56 -15.56
CA ILE A 103 2.95 -4.82 -15.75
C ILE A 103 2.53 -5.01 -17.19
N LEU A 104 1.37 -5.63 -17.39
CA LEU A 104 0.71 -5.71 -18.69
C LEU A 104 -0.27 -4.54 -18.80
N GLU A 105 -0.01 -3.62 -19.70
CA GLU A 105 -0.86 -2.48 -19.99
C GLU A 105 -2.11 -2.90 -20.78
N GLU A 106 -3.11 -2.01 -20.84
CA GLU A 106 -4.39 -2.26 -21.54
C GLU A 106 -4.21 -2.69 -23.01
N GLY A 107 -3.16 -2.20 -23.67
CA GLY A 107 -2.80 -2.59 -25.03
C GLY A 107 -2.08 -3.93 -25.16
N ILE A 108 -2.06 -4.76 -24.11
CA ILE A 108 -1.37 -6.06 -24.04
C ILE A 108 0.13 -5.90 -24.36
N ARG A 109 0.75 -4.88 -23.75
CA ARG A 109 2.19 -4.61 -23.85
C ARG A 109 2.79 -4.57 -22.46
N PHE A 110 4.03 -5.06 -22.32
CA PHE A 110 4.75 -4.92 -21.06
C PHE A 110 5.22 -3.48 -20.89
N GLY A 111 4.75 -2.82 -19.84
CA GLY A 111 5.21 -1.49 -19.46
C GLY A 111 6.65 -1.57 -18.94
N GLN A 112 7.50 -0.64 -19.35
CA GLN A 112 8.81 -0.43 -18.73
C GLN A 112 8.69 0.61 -17.63
N ARG A 113 9.19 0.29 -16.44
CA ARG A 113 9.33 1.24 -15.32
C ARG A 113 10.68 1.94 -15.37
#